data_AF-A0A258QAQ4-F1
#
_entry.id   AF-A0A258QAQ4-F1
#
_cell.length_a   1.000
_cell.length_b   1.000
_cell.length_c   1.000
_cell.angle_alpha   90.00
_cell.angle_beta   90.00
_cell.angle_gamma   90.00
#
_symmetry.space_group_name_H-M   'P 1'
#
loop_
_entity.id
_entity.type
_entity.pdbx_description
1 polymer ?
#
loop_
_entity_poly.entity_id
_entity_poly.type
_entity_poly.pdbx_seq_one_letter_code
_entity_poly.pdbx_strand_id
1 'polypeptide(L)' 'KDGLSIGRSSGNPELDRQALAIVRASAPFGPFPTEMRRQIDILDWISTFEFTRDGSDRLELVR' A
#
# COMPACT_ATOMS: atom_id res chain seq x y z
N LYS A 1 5.41 6.52 -15.16
CA LYS A 1 6.03 6.30 -13.83
C LYS A 1 4.95 5.70 -12.96
N ASP A 2 4.99 4.39 -12.77
CA ASP A 2 4.03 3.68 -11.92
C ASP A 2 3.99 4.35 -10.54
N GLY A 3 2.81 4.78 -10.08
CA GLY A 3 2.62 5.46 -8.79
C GLY A 3 2.78 4.53 -7.58
N LEU A 4 3.50 3.43 -7.73
CA LEU A 4 3.66 2.37 -6.75
C LEU A 4 5.13 1.92 -6.74
N SER A 5 5.75 1.98 -5.58
CA SER A 5 7.13 1.55 -5.34
C SER A 5 7.26 0.84 -4.00
N ILE A 6 8.30 0.02 -3.86
CA ILE A 6 8.63 -0.65 -2.60
C ILE A 6 9.56 0.27 -1.81
N GLY A 7 9.10 0.80 -0.68
CA GLY A 7 9.94 1.62 0.21
C GLY A 7 11.00 0.80 0.96
N ARG A 8 10.62 -0.38 1.45
CA ARG A 8 11.51 -1.35 2.11
C ARG A 8 11.16 -2.76 1.63
N SER A 9 12.13 -3.48 1.09
CA SER A 9 11.95 -4.89 0.69
C SER A 9 11.77 -5.78 1.92
N SER A 10 10.95 -6.82 1.78
CA SER A 10 10.80 -7.88 2.78
C SER A 10 12.02 -8.80 2.88
N GLY A 11 12.96 -8.72 1.93
CA GLY A 11 14.05 -9.70 1.76
C GLY A 11 13.64 -10.94 0.97
N ASN A 12 12.36 -11.07 0.58
CA ASN A 12 11.86 -12.12 -0.28
C ASN A 12 11.20 -11.53 -1.56
N PRO A 13 11.79 -11.74 -2.74
CA PRO A 13 11.25 -11.21 -4.00
C PRO A 13 9.84 -11.67 -4.36
N GLU A 14 9.42 -12.85 -3.89
CA GLU A 14 8.06 -13.36 -4.12
C GLU A 14 7.05 -12.54 -3.32
N LEU A 15 7.31 -12.34 -2.03
CA LEU A 15 6.42 -11.56 -1.14
C LEU A 15 6.29 -10.11 -1.63
N ASP A 16 7.40 -9.51 -2.03
CA ASP A 16 7.43 -8.16 -2.60
C ASP A 16 6.54 -8.06 -3.85
N ARG A 17 6.57 -9.07 -4.73
CA ARG A 17 5.74 -9.09 -5.94
C ARG A 17 4.26 -9.29 -5.63
N GLN A 18 3.93 -10.15 -4.66
CA GLN A 18 2.55 -10.36 -4.23
C GLN A 18 1.98 -9.09 -3.59
N ALA A 19 2.77 -8.38 -2.77
CA ALA A 19 2.36 -7.11 -2.19
C ALA A 19 2.02 -6.08 -3.28
N LEU A 20 2.87 -5.94 -4.30
CA LEU A 20 2.58 -5.08 -5.45
C LEU A 20 1.31 -5.51 -6.21
N ALA A 21 1.09 -6.82 -6.38
CA ALA A 21 -0.10 -7.34 -7.05
C ALA A 21 -1.38 -7.01 -6.29
N ILE A 22 -1.38 -7.14 -4.95
CA ILE A 22 -2.53 -6.81 -4.09
C ILE A 22 -2.88 -5.32 -4.20
N VAL A 23 -1.89 -4.43 -4.12
CA VAL A 23 -2.12 -2.99 -4.23
C VAL A 23 -2.66 -2.63 -5.62
N ARG A 24 -2.12 -3.24 -6.69
CA ARG A 24 -2.63 -3.04 -8.05
C ARG A 24 -4.05 -3.58 -8.23
N ALA A 25 -4.38 -4.72 -7.62
CA ALA A 25 -5.72 -5.32 -7.69
C ALA A 25 -6.75 -4.54 -6.88
N SER A 26 -6.32 -3.80 -5.85
CA SER A 26 -7.18 -2.94 -5.02
C SER A 26 -7.52 -1.61 -5.70
N ALA A 27 -6.81 -1.26 -6.78
CA ALA A 27 -7.10 -0.07 -7.58
C ALA A 27 -8.37 -0.28 -8.44
N PRO A 28 -9.11 0.79 -8.79
CA PRO A 28 -8.78 2.20 -8.56
C PRO A 28 -9.14 2.69 -7.15
N PHE A 29 -8.27 3.54 -6.59
CA PHE A 29 -8.60 4.29 -5.37
C PHE A 29 -9.50 5.47 -5.72
N GLY A 30 -10.56 5.68 -4.94
CA GLY A 30 -11.47 6.80 -5.12
C GLY A 30 -10.76 8.15 -5.01
N PRO A 31 -11.27 9.21 -5.65
CA PRO A 31 -10.69 10.54 -5.53
C PRO A 31 -10.78 11.04 -4.09
N PHE A 32 -9.81 11.86 -3.68
CA PHE A 32 -9.87 12.49 -2.37
C PHE A 32 -11.15 13.33 -2.19
N PRO A 33 -11.74 13.39 -0.99
CA PRO A 33 -12.83 14.31 -0.68
C PRO A 33 -12.43 15.77 -0.94
N THR A 34 -13.40 16.64 -1.26
CA THR A 34 -13.16 18.05 -1.61
C THR A 34 -12.45 18.82 -0.49
N GLU A 35 -12.70 18.49 0.77
CA GLU A 35 -12.00 19.08 1.91
C GLU A 35 -10.51 18.69 1.95
N MET A 36 -10.20 17.44 1.61
CA MET A 36 -8.83 16.93 1.61
C MET A 36 -8.03 17.48 0.44
N ARG A 37 -8.64 17.62 -0.75
CA ARG A 37 -8.02 18.26 -1.93
C ARG A 37 -7.64 19.72 -1.73
N ARG A 38 -8.24 20.41 -0.75
CA ARG A 38 -7.94 21.81 -0.43
C ARG A 38 -6.73 21.98 0.50
N GLN A 39 -6.32 20.91 1.18
CA GLN A 39 -5.27 20.95 2.20
C GLN A 39 -4.10 20.02 1.89
N ILE A 40 -4.31 18.99 1.05
CA ILE A 40 -3.34 17.94 0.74
C ILE A 40 -3.09 17.91 -0.77
N ASP A 41 -1.88 18.29 -1.15
CA ASP A 41 -1.41 18.22 -2.54
C ASP A 41 -0.87 16.81 -2.90
N ILE A 42 -0.28 16.11 -1.92
CA ILE A 42 0.27 14.75 -2.04
C ILE A 42 -0.03 13.99 -0.74
N LEU A 43 -0.65 12.81 -0.85
CA LEU A 43 -0.79 11.86 0.26
C LEU A 43 0.20 10.71 0.03
N ASP A 44 1.13 10.53 0.96
CA ASP A 44 2.05 9.40 0.96
C ASP A 44 1.53 8.34 1.94
N TRP A 45 1.25 7.13 1.46
CA TRP A 45 0.66 6.05 2.26
C TRP A 45 1.66 4.90 2.40
N ILE A 46 2.09 4.63 3.63
CA ILE A 46 2.99 3.51 3.93
C ILE A 46 2.20 2.45 4.69
N SER A 47 2.01 1.29 4.06
CA SER A 47 1.35 0.14 4.68
C SER A 47 2.34 -1.01 4.84
N THR A 48 2.41 -1.58 6.04
CA THR A 48 3.17 -2.82 6.26
C THR A 48 2.22 -4.00 6.17
N PHE A 49 2.55 -4.95 5.30
CA PHE A 49 1.80 -6.19 5.14
C PHE A 49 2.60 -7.34 5.75
N GLU A 50 1.98 -8.10 6.63
CA GLU A 50 2.54 -9.32 7.17
C GLU A 50 1.72 -10.51 6.70
N PHE A 51 2.38 -11.42 5.97
CA PHE A 51 1.77 -12.64 5.48
C PHE A 51 2.14 -13.80 6.40
N THR A 52 1.20 -14.22 7.25
CA THR A 52 1.39 -15.37 8.14
C THR A 52 0.73 -16.61 7.56
N ARG A 53 1.34 -17.78 7.76
CA ARG A 53 0.85 -19.05 7.19
C ARG A 53 -0.45 -19.55 7.86
N ASP A 54 -0.83 -18.97 9.00
CA ASP A 54 -2.08 -19.25 9.73
C ASP A 54 -3.28 -18.42 9.24
N GLY A 55 -3.08 -17.51 8.28
CA GLY A 55 -4.14 -16.69 7.70
C GLY A 55 -4.54 -15.47 8.55
N SER A 56 -3.76 -15.12 9.59
CA SER A 56 -3.94 -13.83 10.27
C SER A 56 -3.24 -12.71 9.49
N ASP A 57 -3.88 -12.21 8.44
CA ASP A 57 -3.35 -11.04 7.72
C ASP A 57 -3.39 -9.82 8.65
N ARG A 58 -2.21 -9.33 9.06
CA ARG A 58 -2.07 -8.13 9.90
C ARG A 58 -1.68 -6.93 9.04
N LEU A 59 -2.51 -5.90 9.09
CA LEU A 59 -2.28 -4.61 8.45
C LEU A 59 -1.93 -3.57 9.51
N GLU A 60 -0.72 -3.03 9.46
CA GLU A 60 -0.31 -1.90 10.29
C GLU A 60 -0.27 -0.63 9.43
N LEU A 61 -1.13 0.33 9.81
CA LEU A 61 -1.14 1.67 9.23
C LEU A 61 -0.26 2.58 10.08
N VAL A 62 0.86 3.01 9.51
CA VAL A 62 1.71 4.03 10.13
C VAL A 62 1.29 5.38 9.56
N ARG A 63 0.92 6.27 10.47
CA ARG A 63 0.51 7.66 10.21
C ARG A 63 1.71 8.59 10.15
#